data_AF-A0A9Q3SS09-F1
#
_entry.id   AF-A0A9Q3SS09-F1
#
_cell.length_a   1.000
_cell.length_b   1.000
_cell.length_c   1.000
_cell.angle_alpha   90.00
_cell.angle_beta   90.00
_cell.angle_gamma   90.00
#
_symmetry.space_group_name_H-M   'P 1'
#
loop_
_entity.id
_entity.type
_entity.pdbx_description
1 polymer ?
#
loop_
_entity_poly.entity_id
_entity_poly.type
_entity_poly.pdbx_seq_one_letter_code
_entity_poly.pdbx_strand_id
1 'polypeptide(L)'
;MPYALLEPDVYTVEGRSDFLWLRVLDVSAVLEARTYFVDGTVTLAVTDDMGFATGTYRLTVVHGEGTVHRTSNVAEELDSDVLLDVAALGSVLLGGVSVSTVAAAGHIRGPGTADLAALMVCRTAPALITPF
;
A
#
# COMPACT_ATOMS: atom_id res chain seq x y z
N MET A 1 20.69 7.27 9.33
CA MET A 1 21.62 6.28 8.74
C MET A 1 22.46 5.66 9.85
N PRO A 2 21.92 4.72 10.64
CA PRO A 2 22.63 4.11 11.77
C PRO A 2 23.81 3.22 11.35
N TYR A 3 23.81 2.74 10.11
CA TYR A 3 24.83 1.86 9.53
C TYR A 3 26.10 2.57 9.04
N ALA A 4 26.16 3.91 9.15
CA ALA A 4 27.38 4.68 8.89
C ALA A 4 28.19 4.95 10.18
N LEU A 5 27.66 4.56 11.34
CA LEU A 5 28.35 4.66 12.63
C LEU A 5 29.23 3.42 12.81
N LEU A 6 30.49 3.63 13.18
CA LEU A 6 31.44 2.55 13.47
C LEU A 6 31.00 1.70 14.68
N GLU A 7 30.25 2.32 15.59
CA GLU A 7 29.69 1.71 16.78
C GLU A 7 28.16 1.92 16.78
N PRO A 8 27.33 0.87 16.66
CA PRO A 8 25.88 1.01 16.59
C PRO A 8 25.24 1.49 17.91
N ASP A 9 25.97 1.46 19.02
CA ASP A 9 25.45 1.81 20.36
C ASP A 9 25.54 3.31 20.69
N VAL A 10 26.12 4.15 19.81
CA VAL A 10 26.28 5.60 20.08
C VAL A 10 25.04 6.45 19.77
N TYR A 11 23.95 5.83 19.30
CA TYR A 11 22.68 6.53 19.09
C TYR A 11 21.55 5.86 19.86
N THR A 12 20.70 6.67 20.48
CA THR A 12 19.47 6.21 21.13
C THR A 12 18.29 6.81 20.38
N VAL A 13 17.31 5.98 20.04
CA VAL A 13 16.05 6.44 19.43
C VAL A 13 15.10 6.83 20.57
N GLU A 14 14.93 8.12 20.81
CA GLU A 14 14.04 8.61 21.88
C GLU A 14 12.56 8.61 21.47
N GLY A 15 12.25 8.51 20.17
CA GLY A 15 10.88 8.41 19.69
C GLY A 15 10.77 8.18 18.18
N ARG A 16 9.67 7.56 17.76
CA ARG A 16 9.24 7.45 16.36
C ARG A 16 7.85 8.06 16.26
N SER A 17 7.67 9.03 15.37
CA SER A 17 6.39 9.72 15.17
C SER A 17 5.97 9.56 13.72
N ASP A 18 4.71 9.17 13.50
CA ASP A 18 4.12 9.06 12.16
C ASP A 18 3.56 10.44 11.77
N PHE A 19 4.21 11.11 10.81
CA PHE A 19 3.85 12.48 10.41
C PHE A 19 3.06 12.57 9.10
N LEU A 20 2.75 11.44 8.45
CA LEU A 20 2.10 11.45 7.14
C LEU A 20 0.92 10.48 7.10
N TRP A 21 -0.26 11.03 6.86
CA TRP A 21 -1.47 10.28 6.54
C TRP A 21 -1.85 10.56 5.09
N LEU A 22 -1.97 9.51 4.28
CA LEU A 22 -2.40 9.62 2.89
C LEU A 22 -3.84 9.12 2.75
N ARG A 23 -4.67 9.92 2.07
CA ARG A 23 -6.01 9.52 1.66
C ARG A 23 -6.04 9.39 0.14
N VAL A 24 -6.29 8.18 -0.33
CA VAL A 24 -6.43 7.91 -1.76
C VAL A 24 -7.78 8.43 -2.24
N LEU A 25 -7.78 9.30 -3.25
CA LEU A 25 -8.99 9.80 -3.90
C LEU A 25 -9.22 9.13 -5.27
N ASP A 26 -8.14 8.71 -5.91
CA ASP A 26 -8.16 7.98 -7.18
C ASP A 26 -7.23 6.77 -7.04
N VAL A 27 -7.82 5.59 -6.92
CA VAL A 27 -7.10 4.32 -6.72
C VAL A 27 -6.33 3.95 -7.98
N SER A 28 -6.89 4.17 -9.16
CA SER A 28 -6.20 3.86 -10.42
C SER A 28 -4.98 4.75 -10.57
N ALA A 29 -5.15 6.07 -10.45
CA ALA A 29 -4.06 7.02 -10.65
C ALA A 29 -2.90 6.79 -9.68
N VAL A 30 -3.18 6.50 -8.39
CA VAL A 30 -2.11 6.28 -7.40
C VAL A 30 -1.34 4.98 -7.64
N LEU A 31 -2.03 3.93 -8.08
CA LEU A 31 -1.43 2.63 -8.34
C LEU A 31 -0.65 2.60 -9.65
N GLU A 32 -1.09 3.34 -10.68
CA GLU A 32 -0.38 3.48 -11.96
C GLU A 32 0.84 4.39 -11.85
N ALA A 33 0.79 5.42 -10.99
CA ALA A 33 1.94 6.31 -10.76
C ALA A 33 3.10 5.63 -10.03
N ARG A 34 2.89 4.44 -9.46
CA ARG A 34 3.88 3.70 -8.68
C ARG A 34 4.71 2.77 -9.58
N THR A 35 6.01 2.70 -9.31
CA THR A 35 6.89 1.65 -9.87
C THR A 35 6.91 0.43 -8.96
N TYR A 36 6.85 -0.74 -9.56
CA TYR A 36 6.85 -2.04 -8.88
C TYR A 36 8.16 -2.79 -9.15
N PHE A 37 8.51 -3.71 -8.24
CA PHE A 37 9.74 -4.50 -8.36
C PHE A 37 9.52 -5.94 -8.82
N VAL A 38 8.27 -6.38 -8.83
CA VAL A 38 7.85 -7.70 -9.28
C VAL A 38 6.63 -7.54 -10.17
N ASP A 39 6.55 -8.39 -11.19
CA ASP A 39 5.39 -8.46 -12.06
C ASP A 39 4.31 -9.34 -11.41
N GLY A 40 3.06 -9.08 -11.74
CA GLY A 40 1.94 -9.81 -11.14
C GLY A 40 0.59 -9.18 -11.45
N THR A 41 -0.47 -9.81 -10.97
CA THR A 41 -1.84 -9.29 -11.11
C THR A 41 -2.60 -9.55 -9.84
N VAL A 42 -3.37 -8.56 -9.39
CA VAL A 42 -4.23 -8.68 -8.19
C VAL A 42 -5.49 -7.84 -8.37
N THR A 43 -6.63 -8.39 -7.95
CA THR A 43 -7.92 -7.71 -7.93
C THR A 43 -8.25 -7.25 -6.51
N LEU A 44 -8.55 -5.97 -6.36
CA LEU A 44 -8.73 -5.26 -5.10
C LEU A 44 -10.18 -4.76 -4.99
N ALA A 45 -10.93 -5.22 -3.99
CA ALA A 45 -12.17 -4.58 -3.55
C ALA A 45 -11.83 -3.53 -2.50
N VAL A 46 -11.98 -2.26 -2.86
CA VAL A 46 -11.71 -1.12 -1.98
C VAL A 46 -13.01 -0.53 -1.46
N THR A 47 -13.16 -0.46 -0.14
CA THR A 47 -14.28 0.26 0.50
C THR A 47 -13.86 1.66 0.91
N ASP A 48 -14.75 2.63 0.69
CA ASP A 48 -14.59 4.02 1.12
C ASP A 48 -15.92 4.62 1.59
N ASP A 49 -16.00 4.97 2.87
CA ASP A 49 -17.20 5.56 3.48
C ASP A 49 -17.57 6.93 2.88
N MET A 50 -16.60 7.66 2.30
CA MET A 50 -16.88 8.94 1.63
C MET A 50 -17.19 8.78 0.14
N GLY A 51 -17.08 7.57 -0.41
CA GLY A 51 -17.52 7.23 -1.77
C GLY A 51 -16.63 7.73 -2.90
N PHE A 52 -15.42 8.23 -2.64
CA PHE A 52 -14.49 8.67 -3.68
C PHE A 52 -13.75 7.50 -4.32
N ALA A 53 -13.32 6.54 -3.49
CA ALA A 53 -12.44 5.45 -3.89
C ALA A 53 -13.13 4.07 -3.98
N THR A 54 -14.39 3.94 -3.56
CA THR A 54 -15.09 2.65 -3.50
C THR A 54 -15.13 1.97 -4.87
N GLY A 55 -14.76 0.69 -4.96
CA GLY A 55 -14.85 -0.06 -6.22
C GLY A 55 -13.99 -1.31 -6.25
N THR A 56 -14.05 -2.03 -7.36
CA THR A 56 -13.18 -3.17 -7.66
C THR A 56 -12.16 -2.78 -8.73
N TYR A 57 -10.88 -3.02 -8.45
CA TYR A 57 -9.75 -2.59 -9.27
C TYR A 57 -8.84 -3.78 -9.56
N ARG A 58 -8.57 -4.04 -10.84
CA ARG A 58 -7.54 -5.00 -11.24
C ARG A 58 -6.25 -4.25 -11.53
N LEU A 59 -5.23 -4.51 -10.73
CA LEU A 59 -3.86 -4.05 -10.96
C LEU A 59 -3.12 -5.15 -11.72
N THR A 60 -2.53 -4.79 -12.85
CA THR A 60 -1.60 -5.63 -13.61
C THR A 60 -0.27 -4.93 -13.67
N VAL A 61 0.80 -5.60 -13.27
CA VAL A 61 2.17 -5.09 -13.32
C VAL A 61 2.98 -5.89 -14.31
N VAL A 62 3.58 -5.20 -15.28
CA VAL A 62 4.47 -5.80 -16.28
C VAL A 62 5.70 -4.92 -16.42
N HIS A 63 6.89 -5.52 -16.31
CA HIS A 63 8.16 -4.81 -16.33
C HIS A 63 8.26 -3.67 -15.30
N GLY A 64 7.63 -3.86 -14.14
CA GLY A 64 7.60 -2.86 -13.06
C GLY A 64 6.67 -1.67 -13.28
N GLU A 65 5.93 -1.63 -14.38
CA GLU A 65 4.90 -0.63 -14.67
C GLU A 65 3.51 -1.19 -14.34
N GLY A 66 2.72 -0.44 -13.57
CA GLY A 66 1.36 -0.83 -13.19
C GLY A 66 0.31 -0.21 -14.11
N THR A 67 -0.64 -1.02 -14.56
CA THR A 67 -1.86 -0.60 -15.25
C THR A 67 -3.06 -1.03 -14.40
N VAL A 68 -4.04 -0.13 -14.21
CA VAL A 68 -5.21 -0.40 -13.39
C VAL A 68 -6.50 -0.29 -14.19
N HIS A 69 -7.27 -1.36 -14.15
CA HIS A 69 -8.62 -1.39 -14.70
C HIS A 69 -9.64 -1.47 -13.58
N ARG A 70 -10.47 -0.44 -13.44
CA ARG A 70 -11.64 -0.50 -12.55
C ARG A 70 -12.71 -1.37 -13.21
N THR A 71 -13.07 -2.47 -12.57
CA THR A 71 -14.06 -3.43 -13.09
C THR A 71 -15.47 -3.15 -12.57
N SER A 72 -15.58 -2.55 -11.38
CA SER A 72 -16.87 -2.22 -10.76
C SER A 72 -16.80 -0.94 -9.93
N ASN A 73 -17.94 -0.26 -9.82
CA ASN A 73 -18.10 0.92 -8.95
C ASN A 73 -18.48 0.56 -7.51
N VAL A 74 -18.69 -0.73 -7.24
CA VAL A 74 -18.93 -1.28 -5.91
C VAL A 74 -17.77 -2.20 -5.53
N ALA A 75 -17.53 -2.36 -4.23
CA ALA A 75 -16.52 -3.27 -3.71
C ALA A 75 -17.07 -4.70 -3.72
N GLU A 76 -16.69 -5.50 -4.71
CA GLU A 76 -17.21 -6.86 -4.89
C GLU A 76 -16.29 -7.88 -4.22
N GLU A 77 -16.77 -8.45 -3.10
CA GLU A 77 -15.99 -9.40 -2.32
C GLU A 77 -15.71 -10.72 -3.07
N LEU A 78 -16.67 -11.19 -3.86
CA LEU A 78 -16.63 -12.53 -4.47
C LEU A 78 -15.63 -12.65 -5.63
N ASP A 79 -15.41 -11.55 -6.36
CA ASP A 79 -14.56 -11.50 -7.56
C ASP A 79 -13.22 -10.81 -7.31
N SER A 80 -12.89 -10.54 -6.03
CA SER A 80 -11.67 -9.85 -5.63
C SER A 80 -10.73 -10.77 -4.86
N ASP A 81 -9.44 -10.66 -5.18
CA ASP A 81 -8.38 -11.42 -4.50
C ASP A 81 -8.10 -10.84 -3.11
N VAL A 82 -8.32 -9.53 -2.94
CA VAL A 82 -8.08 -8.79 -1.71
C VAL A 82 -9.19 -7.79 -1.42
N LEU A 83 -9.59 -7.72 -0.15
CA LEU A 83 -10.52 -6.74 0.40
C LEU A 83 -9.78 -5.85 1.40
N LEU A 84 -9.99 -4.53 1.27
CA LEU A 84 -9.42 -3.53 2.17
C LEU A 84 -10.19 -2.21 2.11
N ASP A 85 -10.07 -1.40 3.15
CA ASP A 85 -10.56 -0.02 3.12
C ASP A 85 -9.51 0.94 2.53
N VAL A 86 -9.96 2.15 2.18
CA VAL A 86 -9.11 3.20 1.61
C VAL A 86 -7.98 3.64 2.56
N ALA A 87 -8.16 3.50 3.87
CA ALA A 87 -7.14 3.89 4.86
C ALA A 87 -6.01 2.85 4.94
N ALA A 88 -6.36 1.56 4.87
CA ALA A 88 -5.43 0.45 4.73
C ALA A 88 -4.62 0.58 3.44
N LEU A 89 -5.28 0.93 2.32
CA LEU A 89 -4.60 1.21 1.05
C LEU A 89 -3.60 2.38 1.18
N GLY A 90 -4.00 3.49 1.81
CA GLY A 90 -3.12 4.62 2.07
C GLY A 90 -1.89 4.25 2.92
N SER A 91 -2.08 3.37 3.90
CA SER A 91 -1.01 2.90 4.80
C SER A 91 0.05 2.08 4.06
N VAL A 92 -0.37 1.18 3.17
CA VAL A 92 0.55 0.31 2.42
C VAL A 92 1.24 1.05 1.27
N LEU A 93 0.57 2.05 0.65
CA LEU A 93 1.14 2.83 -0.45
C LEU A 93 2.38 3.62 -0.05
N LEU A 94 2.38 4.19 1.16
CA LEU A 94 3.56 4.89 1.68
C LEU A 94 4.71 3.94 1.97
N GLY A 95 4.45 2.65 2.19
CA GLY A 95 5.49 1.68 2.57
C GLY A 95 5.98 1.83 4.01
N GLY A 96 5.27 2.61 4.84
CA GLY A 96 5.55 2.74 6.28
C GLY A 96 5.09 1.53 7.10
N VAL A 97 4.08 0.81 6.62
CA VAL A 97 3.57 -0.43 7.20
C VAL A 97 3.43 -1.48 6.09
N SER A 98 3.90 -2.70 6.32
CA SER A 98 3.79 -3.78 5.32
C SER A 98 2.34 -4.26 5.19
N VAL A 99 1.97 -4.75 4.00
CA VAL A 99 0.68 -5.41 3.76
C VAL A 99 0.42 -6.53 4.77
N SER A 100 1.45 -7.31 5.10
CA SER A 100 1.35 -8.38 6.10
C SER A 100 0.99 -7.88 7.50
N THR A 101 1.53 -6.74 7.93
CA THR A 101 1.20 -6.12 9.23
C THR A 101 -0.23 -5.60 9.24
N VAL A 102 -0.66 -4.91 8.17
CA VAL A 102 -2.04 -4.41 8.05
C VAL A 102 -3.05 -5.56 7.97
N ALA A 103 -2.70 -6.66 7.29
CA ALA A 103 -3.50 -7.88 7.26
C ALA A 103 -3.61 -8.56 8.63
N ALA A 104 -2.50 -8.65 9.38
CA ALA A 104 -2.50 -9.19 10.74
C ALA A 104 -3.38 -8.36 11.71
N ALA A 105 -3.52 -7.06 11.45
CA ALA A 105 -4.45 -6.18 12.15
C ALA A 105 -5.92 -6.30 11.69
N GLY A 106 -6.20 -7.12 10.67
CA GLY A 106 -7.56 -7.43 10.19
C GLY A 106 -8.12 -6.45 9.16
N HIS A 107 -7.31 -5.51 8.68
CA HIS A 107 -7.69 -4.47 7.71
C HIS A 107 -7.50 -4.86 6.24
N ILE A 108 -6.78 -5.95 5.98
CA ILE A 108 -6.63 -6.56 4.65
C ILE A 108 -6.97 -8.04 4.78
N ARG A 109 -7.79 -8.56 3.87
CA ARG A 109 -8.19 -9.98 3.84
C ARG A 109 -8.33 -10.47 2.41
N GLY A 110 -8.35 -11.79 2.24
CA GLY A 110 -8.53 -12.44 0.95
C GLY A 110 -7.34 -13.30 0.54
N PRO A 111 -7.54 -14.24 -0.39
CA PRO A 111 -6.53 -15.21 -0.80
C PRO A 111 -5.29 -14.56 -1.45
N GLY A 112 -5.44 -13.41 -2.12
CA GLY A 112 -4.35 -12.69 -2.79
C GLY A 112 -3.53 -11.76 -1.89
N THR A 113 -3.67 -11.84 -0.57
CA THR A 113 -2.95 -10.95 0.36
C THR A 113 -1.42 -11.06 0.21
N ALA A 114 -0.91 -12.26 -0.07
CA ALA A 114 0.52 -12.48 -0.30
C ALA A 114 1.01 -11.85 -1.61
N ASP A 115 0.20 -11.94 -2.68
CA ASP A 115 0.51 -11.34 -3.98
C ASP A 115 0.52 -9.81 -3.88
N LEU A 116 -0.47 -9.23 -3.19
CA LEU A 116 -0.47 -7.79 -2.88
C LEU A 116 0.78 -7.40 -2.07
N ALA A 117 1.17 -8.20 -1.08
CA ALA A 117 2.37 -7.93 -0.28
C ALA A 117 3.66 -7.92 -1.12
N ALA A 118 3.76 -8.83 -2.10
CA ALA A 118 4.89 -8.87 -3.03
C ALA A 118 4.92 -7.64 -3.94
N LEU A 119 3.77 -7.20 -4.45
CA LEU A 119 3.66 -6.01 -5.29
C LEU A 119 3.96 -4.71 -4.52
N MET A 120 3.53 -4.63 -3.25
CA MET A 120 3.65 -3.41 -2.43
C MET A 120 4.97 -3.28 -1.67
N VAL A 121 5.99 -4.08 -2.00
CA VAL A 121 7.33 -3.93 -1.42
C VAL A 121 7.89 -2.54 -1.72
N CYS A 122 8.37 -1.86 -0.67
CA CYS A 122 9.09 -0.59 -0.77
C CYS A 122 10.53 -0.79 -0.29
N ARG A 123 11.53 -0.55 -1.15
CA ARG A 123 12.95 -0.77 -0.81
C ARG A 123 13.55 0.35 0.04
N THR A 124 12.90 1.50 0.08
CA THR A 124 13.34 2.65 0.86
C THR A 124 12.16 3.12 1.67
N ALA A 125 12.29 3.10 3.01
CA ALA A 125 11.23 3.62 3.86
C ALA A 125 10.95 5.09 3.50
N PRO A 126 9.67 5.50 3.41
CA PRO A 126 9.33 6.88 3.13
C PRO A 126 9.88 7.77 4.25
N ALA A 127 10.49 8.89 3.88
CA ALA A 127 10.99 9.87 4.84
C ALA A 127 10.36 11.23 4.54
N LEU A 128 9.68 11.78 5.54
CA LEU A 128 9.25 13.17 5.52
C LEU A 128 10.40 14.02 6.07
N ILE A 129 11.12 14.70 5.19
CA ILE A 129 12.29 15.53 5.55
C ILE A 129 11.93 16.98 5.87
N THR A 130 10.68 17.37 5.63
CA THR A 130 10.15 18.72 5.84
C THR A 130 8.77 18.64 6.49
N PRO A 131 8.52 19.31 7.64
CA PRO A 131 7.19 19.41 8.20
C PRO A 131 6.36 20.40 7.38
N PHE A 132 5.22 19.95 6.87
CA PHE A 132 4.15 20.78 6.31
C PHE A 132 2.83 20.37 6.95
#